data_AF-A0A916R9H6-F1
#
_entry.id   AF-A0A916R9H6-F1
#
_cell.length_a   1.000
_cell.length_b   1.000
_cell.length_c   1.000
_cell.angle_alpha   90.00
_cell.angle_beta   90.00
_cell.angle_gamma   90.00
#
_symmetry.space_group_name_H-M   'P 1'
#
loop_
_entity.id
_entity.type
_entity.pdbx_description
1 polymer ?
#
loop_
_entity_poly.entity_id
_entity_poly.type
_entity_poly.pdbx_seq_one_letter_code
_entity_poly.pdbx_strand_id
1 'polypeptide(L)'
;MARLVISTVGTSLLTNQIKNSEKKLSSRLRDTANSTENEIGEDVQDIIFKMERRAKKILTGGNTLEIKEASAELNGIYELYDRNLEAGKEDIHWLIATDTAQGRKTAEIVKDFLIEKGITNTQIFPESGSKFSTKHTDVFSQGIARIIPSGLPVNFRCVT
;
A
#
# COMPACT_ATOMS: atom_id res chain seq x y z
N MET A 1 -5.63 -21.28 11.82
CA MET A 1 -4.50 -21.58 10.92
C MET A 1 -4.10 -20.27 10.30
N ALA A 2 -2.82 -19.91 10.35
CA ALA A 2 -2.32 -18.68 9.74
C ALA A 2 -2.52 -18.70 8.22
N ARG A 3 -2.99 -17.59 7.66
CA ARG A 3 -3.19 -17.37 6.22
C ARG A 3 -2.08 -16.49 5.66
N LEU A 4 -1.79 -16.66 4.37
CA LEU A 4 -1.03 -15.67 3.61
C LEU A 4 -2.02 -14.75 2.89
N VAL A 5 -2.03 -13.47 3.26
CA VAL A 5 -2.84 -12.42 2.66
C VAL A 5 -1.95 -11.58 1.75
N ILE A 6 -2.28 -11.55 0.46
CA ILE A 6 -1.53 -10.79 -0.54
C ILE A 6 -2.41 -9.64 -1.01
N SER A 7 -1.93 -8.41 -0.79
CA SER A 7 -2.66 -7.18 -1.13
C SER A 7 -1.81 -6.32 -2.03
N THR A 8 -2.29 -6.01 -3.23
CA THR A 8 -1.64 -4.99 -4.07
C THR A 8 -1.89 -3.61 -3.49
N VAL A 9 -0.84 -2.79 -3.40
CA VAL A 9 -0.93 -1.43 -2.87
C VAL A 9 -0.78 -0.42 -4.00
N GLY A 10 -1.87 0.29 -4.25
CA GLY A 10 -1.92 1.47 -5.11
C GLY A 10 -1.57 2.74 -4.34
N THR A 11 -2.06 3.87 -4.85
CA THR A 11 -1.79 5.21 -4.29
C THR A 11 -3.03 5.85 -3.68
N SER A 12 -4.16 5.14 -3.59
CA SER A 12 -5.45 5.69 -3.14
C SER A 12 -5.36 6.34 -1.77
N LEU A 13 -4.59 5.74 -0.85
CA LEU A 13 -4.41 6.28 0.49
C LEU A 13 -3.84 7.70 0.49
N LEU A 14 -2.96 8.01 -0.47
CA LEU A 14 -2.38 9.34 -0.65
C LEU A 14 -3.29 10.24 -1.50
N THR A 15 -3.78 9.74 -2.63
CA THR A 15 -4.54 10.56 -3.58
C THR A 15 -5.91 10.98 -3.04
N ASN A 16 -6.52 10.18 -2.17
CA ASN A 16 -7.79 10.52 -1.51
C ASN A 16 -7.64 11.65 -0.47
N GLN A 17 -6.41 12.01 -0.09
CA GLN A 17 -6.15 13.12 0.84
C GLN A 17 -6.13 14.49 0.16
N ILE A 18 -6.18 14.51 -1.17
CA ILE A 18 -6.14 15.74 -1.96
C ILE A 18 -7.55 16.35 -1.98
N LYS A 19 -7.66 17.61 -1.55
CA LYS A 19 -8.94 18.32 -1.58
C LYS A 19 -9.26 18.76 -3.01
N ASN A 20 -10.55 18.94 -3.30
CA ASN A 20 -11.00 19.46 -4.61
C ASN A 20 -10.38 20.83 -4.98
N SER A 21 -9.99 21.64 -3.99
CA SER A 21 -9.30 22.92 -4.20
C SER A 21 -7.80 22.77 -4.54
N GLU A 22 -7.21 21.58 -4.37
CA GLU A 22 -5.79 21.30 -4.53
C GLU A 22 -5.48 20.61 -5.86
N LYS A 23 -6.21 20.93 -6.94
CA LYS A 23 -6.06 20.31 -8.28
C LYS A 23 -4.62 20.29 -8.80
N LYS A 24 -3.83 21.34 -8.50
CA LYS A 24 -2.40 21.39 -8.88
C LYS A 24 -1.59 20.25 -8.25
N LEU A 25 -1.86 19.90 -7.00
CA LEU A 25 -1.17 18.81 -6.31
C LEU A 25 -1.54 17.46 -6.93
N SER A 26 -2.82 17.28 -7.26
CA SER A 26 -3.30 16.09 -7.97
C SER A 26 -2.62 15.91 -9.32
N SER A 27 -2.47 16.99 -10.11
CA SER A 27 -1.73 16.91 -11.38
C SER A 27 -0.29 16.49 -11.15
N ARG A 28 0.43 17.12 -10.20
CA ARG A 28 1.84 16.81 -9.93
C ARG A 28 2.06 15.35 -9.51
N LEU A 29 1.20 14.82 -8.64
CA LEU A 29 1.27 13.41 -8.25
C LEU A 29 0.97 12.49 -9.44
N ARG A 30 -0.03 12.81 -10.26
CA ARG A 30 -0.34 12.00 -11.46
C ARG A 30 0.83 12.00 -12.44
N ASP A 31 1.44 13.15 -12.69
CA ASP A 31 2.54 13.31 -13.64
C ASP A 31 3.81 12.57 -13.19
N THR A 32 3.91 12.25 -11.89
CA THR A 32 5.03 11.52 -11.27
C THR A 32 4.63 10.14 -10.71
N ALA A 33 3.45 9.63 -11.09
CA ALA A 33 2.91 8.38 -10.52
C ALA A 33 3.79 7.15 -10.78
N ASN A 34 4.58 7.17 -11.86
CA ASN A 34 5.52 6.11 -12.20
C ASN A 34 6.97 6.42 -11.80
N SER A 35 7.24 7.57 -11.18
CA SER A 35 8.59 7.99 -10.78
C SER A 35 9.00 7.34 -9.46
N THR A 36 10.25 6.88 -9.40
CA THR A 36 10.93 6.42 -8.19
C THR A 36 11.37 7.61 -7.32
N GLU A 37 11.80 7.35 -6.09
CA GLU A 37 12.25 8.38 -5.14
C GLU A 37 13.36 9.28 -5.71
N ASN A 38 14.28 8.72 -6.49
CA ASN A 38 15.39 9.46 -7.10
C ASN A 38 15.00 10.22 -8.39
N GLU A 39 13.80 9.98 -8.92
CA GLU A 39 13.27 10.62 -10.14
C GLU A 39 12.32 11.78 -9.84
N ILE A 40 11.93 11.99 -8.57
CA ILE A 40 11.05 13.07 -8.15
C ILE A 40 11.84 14.25 -7.58
N GLY A 41 11.31 15.46 -7.80
CA GLY A 41 11.86 16.68 -7.19
C GLY A 41 11.34 16.90 -5.76
N GLU A 42 11.99 17.81 -5.05
CA GLU A 42 11.62 18.22 -3.67
C GLU A 42 10.16 18.69 -3.59
N ASP A 43 9.65 19.35 -4.64
CA ASP A 43 8.26 19.80 -4.71
C ASP A 43 7.26 18.64 -4.61
N VAL A 44 7.58 17.50 -5.22
CA VAL A 44 6.74 16.29 -5.18
C VAL A 44 6.91 15.54 -3.86
N GLN A 45 8.14 15.49 -3.33
CA GLN A 45 8.40 14.91 -2.00
C GLN A 45 7.59 15.63 -0.92
N ASP A 46 7.54 16.96 -0.95
CA ASP A 46 6.73 17.76 -0.03
C ASP A 46 5.23 17.46 -0.15
N ILE A 47 4.74 17.24 -1.37
CA ILE A 47 3.35 16.86 -1.60
C ILE A 47 3.07 15.47 -1.00
N ILE A 48 3.94 14.50 -1.26
CA ILE A 48 3.82 13.14 -0.71
C ILE A 48 3.81 13.19 0.82
N PHE A 49 4.75 13.91 1.44
CA PHE A 49 4.81 14.06 2.90
C PHE A 49 3.56 14.75 3.46
N LYS A 50 3.05 15.78 2.77
CA LYS A 50 1.79 16.45 3.15
C LYS A 50 0.61 15.47 3.10
N MET A 51 0.51 14.61 2.09
CA MET A 51 -0.56 13.62 1.96
C MET A 51 -0.40 12.51 2.99
N GLU A 52 0.81 12.02 3.23
CA GLU A 52 1.12 11.05 4.29
C GLU A 52 0.63 11.55 5.65
N ARG A 53 0.93 12.80 6.02
CA ARG A 53 0.47 13.38 7.30
C ARG A 53 -1.04 13.42 7.42
N ARG A 54 -1.76 13.63 6.32
CA ARG A 54 -3.23 13.63 6.31
C ARG A 54 -3.78 12.20 6.44
N ALA A 55 -3.22 11.27 5.67
CA ALA A 55 -3.58 9.85 5.77
C ALA A 55 -3.38 9.33 7.20
N LYS A 56 -2.20 9.54 7.80
CA LYS A 56 -1.90 9.15 9.18
C LYS A 56 -2.90 9.72 10.19
N LYS A 57 -3.34 10.97 10.03
CA LYS A 57 -4.38 11.55 10.89
C LYS A 57 -5.71 10.80 10.81
N ILE A 58 -6.13 10.39 9.61
CA ILE A 58 -7.35 9.57 9.44
C ILE A 58 -7.14 8.19 10.08
N LEU A 59 -5.98 7.57 9.90
CA LEU A 59 -5.72 6.23 10.44
C LEU A 59 -5.62 6.19 11.97
N THR A 60 -5.10 7.25 12.60
CA THR A 60 -5.00 7.34 14.06
C THR A 60 -6.31 7.80 14.72
N GLY A 61 -7.01 8.76 14.11
CA GLY A 61 -8.16 9.43 14.74
C GLY A 61 -9.53 9.11 14.14
N GLY A 62 -9.57 8.49 12.96
CA GLY A 62 -10.80 8.16 12.25
C GLY A 62 -11.45 6.88 12.76
N ASN A 63 -12.74 6.75 12.49
CA ASN A 63 -13.49 5.52 12.73
C ASN A 63 -13.28 4.49 11.60
N THR A 64 -13.77 3.28 11.79
CA THR A 64 -13.62 2.19 10.81
C THR A 64 -14.14 2.55 9.42
N LEU A 65 -15.23 3.30 9.30
CA LEU A 65 -15.76 3.71 7.99
C LEU A 65 -14.79 4.69 7.29
N GLU A 66 -14.31 5.70 8.01
CA GLU A 66 -13.36 6.69 7.47
C GLU A 66 -12.04 6.04 7.03
N ILE A 67 -11.54 5.07 7.80
CA ILE A 67 -10.33 4.31 7.47
C ILE A 67 -10.52 3.48 6.20
N LYS A 68 -11.68 2.83 6.04
CA LYS A 68 -11.99 2.05 4.84
C LYS A 68 -12.15 2.94 3.62
N GLU A 69 -12.79 4.09 3.75
CA GLU A 69 -12.93 5.05 2.64
C GLU A 69 -11.58 5.68 2.24
N ALA A 70 -10.60 5.71 3.15
CA ALA A 70 -9.29 6.26 2.87
C ALA A 70 -8.48 5.43 1.86
N SER A 71 -8.65 4.10 1.80
CA SER A 71 -7.85 3.22 0.95
C SER A 71 -8.62 1.94 0.58
N ALA A 72 -8.57 1.57 -0.71
CA ALA A 72 -9.15 0.33 -1.20
C ALA A 72 -8.53 -0.89 -0.50
N GLU A 73 -7.21 -0.86 -0.27
CA GLU A 73 -6.47 -1.91 0.40
C GLU A 73 -6.95 -2.11 1.84
N LEU A 74 -7.10 -1.02 2.59
CA LEU A 74 -7.64 -1.09 3.96
C LEU A 74 -9.10 -1.53 3.95
N ASN A 75 -9.91 -1.05 3.01
CA ASN A 75 -11.28 -1.55 2.85
C ASN A 75 -11.33 -3.07 2.70
N GLY A 76 -10.53 -3.61 1.77
CA GLY A 76 -10.43 -5.05 1.55
C GLY A 76 -9.98 -5.81 2.79
N ILE A 77 -8.92 -5.34 3.46
CA ILE A 77 -8.39 -5.98 4.67
C ILE A 77 -9.44 -5.99 5.79
N TYR A 78 -10.15 -4.88 6.02
CA TYR A 78 -11.21 -4.83 7.02
C TYR A 78 -12.35 -5.80 6.69
N GLU A 79 -12.75 -5.92 5.42
CA GLU A 79 -13.79 -6.87 5.00
C GLU A 79 -13.33 -8.33 5.14
N LEU A 80 -12.05 -8.64 4.92
CA LEU A 80 -11.51 -10.00 5.13
C LEU A 80 -11.66 -10.49 6.57
N TYR A 81 -11.65 -9.57 7.53
CA TYR A 81 -11.68 -9.85 8.96
C TYR A 81 -13.01 -9.49 9.62
N ASP A 82 -14.10 -9.33 8.86
CA ASP A 82 -15.41 -8.94 9.38
C ASP A 82 -15.34 -7.69 10.29
N ARG A 83 -14.48 -6.75 9.89
CA ARG A 83 -14.16 -5.49 10.58
C ARG A 83 -13.44 -5.64 11.93
N ASN A 84 -12.93 -6.83 12.23
CA ASN A 84 -12.18 -7.14 13.43
C ASN A 84 -10.74 -7.57 13.10
N LEU A 85 -9.83 -6.61 12.96
CA LEU A 85 -8.42 -6.88 12.61
C LEU A 85 -7.68 -7.81 13.60
N GLU A 86 -8.18 -7.96 14.82
CA GLU A 86 -7.66 -8.92 15.80
C GLU A 86 -7.68 -10.36 15.28
N ALA A 87 -8.64 -10.70 14.42
CA ALA A 87 -8.74 -12.02 13.80
C ALA A 87 -7.57 -12.32 12.84
N GLY A 88 -6.77 -11.31 12.48
CA GLY A 88 -5.62 -11.42 11.58
C GLY A 88 -4.25 -11.40 12.24
N LYS A 89 -4.16 -11.40 13.58
CA LYS A 89 -2.88 -11.28 14.28
C LYS A 89 -1.83 -12.34 13.92
N GLU A 90 -2.30 -13.55 13.63
CA GLU A 90 -1.44 -14.69 13.24
C GLU A 90 -1.21 -14.78 11.72
N ASP A 91 -1.90 -13.95 10.93
CA ASP A 91 -1.81 -14.00 9.47
C ASP A 91 -0.58 -13.26 8.94
N ILE A 92 -0.04 -13.74 7.83
CA ILE A 92 1.09 -13.15 7.13
C ILE A 92 0.54 -12.20 6.06
N HIS A 93 0.93 -10.94 6.10
CA HIS A 93 0.51 -9.93 5.14
C HIS A 93 1.66 -9.53 4.21
N TRP A 94 1.48 -9.74 2.91
CA TRP A 94 2.39 -9.27 1.88
C TRP A 94 1.73 -8.14 1.09
N LEU A 95 2.25 -6.94 1.30
CA LEU A 95 1.84 -5.72 0.62
C LEU A 95 2.65 -5.57 -0.67
N ILE A 96 2.05 -5.88 -1.81
CA ILE A 96 2.71 -5.82 -3.12
C ILE A 96 2.69 -4.39 -3.63
N ALA A 97 3.83 -3.70 -3.63
CA ALA A 97 3.96 -2.31 -4.05
C ALA A 97 4.98 -2.16 -5.17
N THR A 98 4.73 -1.21 -6.08
CA THR A 98 5.71 -0.81 -7.10
C THR A 98 6.87 -0.04 -6.49
N ASP A 99 7.98 0.09 -7.21
CA ASP A 99 9.15 0.90 -6.83
C ASP A 99 8.96 2.42 -6.98
N THR A 100 7.75 2.87 -7.27
CA THR A 100 7.40 4.29 -7.36
C THR A 100 7.42 4.94 -5.96
N ALA A 101 7.79 6.22 -5.88
CA ALA A 101 7.83 6.96 -4.62
C ALA A 101 6.48 6.91 -3.89
N GLN A 102 5.39 7.11 -4.65
CA GLN A 102 4.03 7.11 -4.12
C GLN A 102 3.56 5.72 -3.68
N GLY A 103 3.85 4.68 -4.47
CA GLY A 103 3.50 3.30 -4.15
C GLY A 103 4.23 2.82 -2.90
N ARG A 104 5.54 3.10 -2.80
CA ARG A 104 6.34 2.76 -1.61
C ARG A 104 5.84 3.47 -0.37
N LYS A 105 5.64 4.79 -0.45
CA LYS A 105 5.14 5.54 0.69
C LYS A 105 3.77 5.05 1.16
N THR A 106 2.89 4.71 0.23
CA THR A 106 1.57 4.17 0.57
C THR A 106 1.68 2.82 1.29
N ALA A 107 2.52 1.92 0.78
CA ALA A 107 2.72 0.60 1.38
C ALA A 107 3.36 0.67 2.78
N GLU A 108 4.26 1.63 3.01
CA GLU A 108 4.81 1.93 4.33
C GLU A 108 3.71 2.36 5.31
N ILE A 109 2.84 3.29 4.91
CA ILE A 109 1.74 3.76 5.78
C ILE A 109 0.78 2.60 6.13
N VAL A 110 0.42 1.77 5.14
CA VAL A 110 -0.45 0.60 5.37
C VAL A 110 0.23 -0.41 6.29
N LYS A 111 1.52 -0.70 6.08
CA LYS A 111 2.29 -1.60 6.94
C LYS A 111 2.29 -1.11 8.38
N ASP A 112 2.65 0.15 8.60
CA ASP A 112 2.73 0.74 9.94
C ASP A 112 1.37 0.65 10.65
N PHE A 113 0.29 0.98 9.94
CA PHE A 113 -1.07 0.88 10.47
C PHE A 113 -1.45 -0.55 10.86
N LEU A 114 -1.17 -1.55 10.02
CA LEU A 114 -1.49 -2.95 10.33
C LEU A 114 -0.70 -3.46 11.54
N ILE A 115 0.58 -3.08 11.64
CA ILE A 115 1.42 -3.39 12.81
C ILE A 115 0.84 -2.74 14.07
N GLU A 116 0.45 -1.47 14.01
CA GLU A 116 -0.20 -0.78 15.14
C GLU A 116 -1.52 -1.44 15.57
N LYS A 117 -2.24 -2.08 14.63
CA LYS A 117 -3.46 -2.86 14.90
C LYS A 117 -3.19 -4.32 15.30
N GLY A 118 -1.93 -4.70 15.50
CA GLY A 118 -1.53 -6.01 16.02
C GLY A 118 -1.21 -7.07 14.96
N ILE A 119 -1.32 -6.74 13.67
CA ILE A 119 -0.93 -7.63 12.56
C ILE A 119 0.56 -7.41 12.26
N THR A 120 1.40 -7.97 13.13
CA THR A 120 2.85 -7.70 13.14
C THR A 120 3.61 -8.40 12.01
N ASN A 121 3.07 -9.50 11.47
CA ASN A 121 3.68 -10.23 10.35
C ASN A 121 3.33 -9.59 8.99
N THR A 122 3.57 -8.28 8.88
CA THR A 122 3.29 -7.49 7.68
C THR A 122 4.58 -7.04 7.01
N GLN A 123 4.73 -7.36 5.72
CA GLN A 123 5.92 -7.09 4.92
C GLN A 123 5.54 -6.44 3.59
N ILE A 124 6.41 -5.56 3.09
CA ILE A 124 6.24 -4.96 1.76
C ILE A 124 7.08 -5.76 0.78
N PHE A 125 6.43 -6.22 -0.28
CA PHE A 125 7.05 -6.93 -1.38
C PHE A 125 6.90 -6.18 -2.70
N PRO A 126 7.84 -6.34 -3.62
CA PRO A 126 9.22 -6.79 -3.35
C PRO A 126 9.98 -5.75 -2.51
N GLU A 127 11.16 -6.08 -1.99
CA GLU A 127 11.97 -5.14 -1.21
C GLU A 127 12.31 -3.85 -1.98
N SER A 128 12.64 -2.78 -1.27
CA SER A 128 13.05 -1.52 -1.91
C SER A 128 14.28 -1.74 -2.79
N GLY A 129 14.34 -1.09 -3.96
CA GLY A 129 15.45 -1.27 -4.91
C GLY A 129 15.41 -2.56 -5.73
N SER A 130 14.38 -3.40 -5.57
CA SER A 130 14.17 -4.63 -6.38
C SER A 130 13.87 -4.39 -7.86
N LYS A 131 13.79 -3.13 -8.30
CA LYS A 131 13.43 -2.68 -9.66
C LYS A 131 12.05 -3.13 -10.12
N PHE A 132 11.16 -3.52 -9.21
CA PHE A 132 9.81 -3.94 -9.57
C PHE A 132 8.98 -2.74 -10.02
N SER A 133 8.99 -2.53 -11.32
CA SER A 133 8.36 -1.41 -11.98
C SER A 133 7.25 -1.89 -12.90
N THR A 134 6.10 -1.22 -12.86
CA THR A 134 5.02 -1.37 -13.84
C THR A 134 5.32 -0.66 -15.16
N LYS A 135 6.42 0.13 -15.23
CA LYS A 135 6.87 0.81 -16.45
C LYS A 135 7.28 -0.18 -17.56
N HIS A 136 7.76 -1.37 -17.19
CA HIS A 136 8.23 -2.39 -18.13
C HIS A 136 7.62 -3.75 -17.81
N THR A 137 6.82 -4.28 -18.73
CA THR A 137 6.09 -5.56 -18.59
C THR A 137 7.01 -6.71 -18.21
N ASP A 138 8.21 -6.77 -18.80
CA ASP A 138 9.17 -7.86 -18.57
C ASP A 138 9.67 -7.89 -17.12
N VAL A 139 9.88 -6.70 -16.53
CA VAL A 139 10.38 -6.54 -15.16
C VAL A 139 9.29 -6.88 -14.14
N PHE A 140 8.04 -6.50 -14.44
CA PHE A 140 6.88 -6.90 -13.66
C PHE A 140 6.68 -8.42 -13.66
N SER A 141 6.68 -9.06 -14.84
CA SER A 141 6.53 -10.52 -14.96
C SER A 141 7.62 -11.29 -14.21
N GLN A 142 8.88 -10.83 -14.27
CA GLN A 142 9.98 -11.43 -13.51
C GLN A 142 9.81 -11.25 -12.00
N GLY A 143 9.29 -10.11 -11.54
CA GLY A 143 9.02 -9.90 -10.12
C GLY A 143 7.90 -10.79 -9.59
N ILE A 144 6.82 -10.99 -10.35
CA ILE A 144 5.75 -11.93 -9.99
C ILE A 144 6.26 -13.37 -9.92
N ALA A 145 7.11 -13.79 -10.87
CA ALA A 145 7.70 -15.12 -10.84
C ALA A 145 8.52 -15.39 -9.58
N ARG A 146 9.13 -14.35 -8.98
CA ARG A 146 9.86 -14.45 -7.70
C ARG A 146 8.95 -14.49 -6.47
N ILE A 147 7.68 -14.10 -6.60
CA ILE A 147 6.71 -14.09 -5.51
C ILE A 147 6.03 -15.47 -5.36
N ILE A 148 5.96 -16.29 -6.42
CA ILE A 148 5.36 -17.63 -6.37
C ILE A 148 6.36 -18.61 -5.70
N PRO A 149 6.08 -19.13 -4.49
CA PRO A 149 6.96 -20.11 -3.86
C PRO A 149 6.82 -21.44 -4.58
N SER A 150 7.93 -22.05 -4.99
CA SER A 150 7.94 -23.44 -5.41
C SER A 150 7.65 -24.34 -4.20
N GLY A 151 6.41 -24.80 -4.04
CA GLY A 151 6.10 -26.02 -3.27
C GLY A 151 5.43 -25.90 -1.89
N LEU A 152 4.57 -24.90 -1.62
CA LEU A 152 3.75 -24.91 -0.39
C LEU A 152 2.23 -25.02 -0.70
N PRO A 153 1.47 -25.86 0.02
CA PRO A 153 0.02 -25.84 -0.01
C PRO A 153 -0.47 -24.65 0.82
N VAL A 154 -0.59 -23.47 0.20
CA VAL A 154 -1.11 -22.26 0.84
C VAL A 154 -2.48 -21.95 0.25
N ASN A 155 -3.48 -21.74 1.10
CA ASN A 155 -4.82 -21.35 0.68
C ASN A 155 -4.82 -19.84 0.40
N PHE A 156 -4.73 -19.47 -0.88
CA PHE A 156 -4.61 -18.08 -1.31
C PHE A 156 -5.95 -17.36 -1.29
N ARG A 157 -6.01 -16.15 -0.71
CA ARG A 157 -7.08 -15.18 -0.94
C ARG A 157 -6.48 -13.86 -1.40
N CYS A 158 -6.88 -13.42 -2.59
CA CYS A 158 -6.61 -12.08 -3.10
C CYS A 158 -7.71 -11.14 -2.60
N VAL A 159 -7.34 -9.93 -2.19
CA VAL A 159 -8.26 -8.94 -1.64
C VAL A 159 -8.06 -7.64 -2.43
N THR A 160 -9.15 -7.08 -2.98
CA THR A 160 -9.19 -5.80 -3.72
C THR A 160 -10.01 -4.76 -2.98
#